data_AF-A0A6I3UYV7-F1
#
_entry.id   AF-A0A6I3UYV7-F1
#
_cell.length_a   1.000
_cell.length_b   1.000
_cell.length_c   1.000
_cell.angle_alpha   90.00
_cell.angle_beta   90.00
_cell.angle_gamma   90.00
#
_symmetry.space_group_name_H-M   'P 1'
#
loop_
_entity.id
_entity.type
_entity.pdbx_description
1 polymer ?
#
loop_
_entity_poly.entity_id
_entity_poly.type
_entity_poly.pdbx_seq_one_letter_code
_entity_poly.pdbx_strand_id
1 'polypeptide(L)'
;SSFEKYGKNTEAEREAFKERINYVAKAQQTYLDFWSRLALPNVRDRLLKSQNMVPTPVWDNQTYNGSPVGRRGFDSKGNPIAPIRELYGPTWRHHDRDWRMGAMASIFPNPNNDDKVLFMVTDMISPFGISAFTHETTHVNDRMLYFGGHRHRQGTDVEAYAQGMLQTPDSSTTNGEYGALGINMAYHRPNDGNQWYNPDPDKLKTRDDIDRYMRNYNEAMMMLDYAEAEAVLPKVKGDNSKWFKKIDRETRRPMDRNK
;
A
#
# COMPACT_ATOMS: atom_id res chain seq x y z
N SER A 1 2.76 -3.37 -16.64
CA SER A 1 4.15 -2.88 -16.82
C SER A 1 4.75 -3.42 -18.11
N SER A 2 6.04 -3.17 -18.38
CA SER A 2 6.80 -3.67 -19.53
C SER A 2 8.26 -3.90 -19.14
N PHE A 3 8.96 -4.77 -19.87
CA PHE A 3 10.38 -5.06 -19.61
C PHE A 3 11.28 -3.87 -19.97
N GLU A 4 10.92 -3.17 -21.06
CA GLU A 4 11.62 -2.01 -21.61
C GLU A 4 11.68 -0.86 -20.62
N LYS A 5 10.63 -0.67 -19.81
CA LYS A 5 10.61 0.32 -18.72
C LYS A 5 11.76 0.12 -17.74
N TYR A 6 12.08 -1.14 -17.44
CA TYR A 6 13.15 -1.52 -16.52
C TYR A 6 14.49 -1.76 -17.22
N GLY A 7 14.61 -1.34 -18.48
CA GLY A 7 15.81 -1.51 -19.28
C GLY A 7 16.13 -2.97 -19.62
N LYS A 8 15.14 -3.88 -19.57
CA LYS A 8 15.33 -5.31 -19.86
C LYS A 8 15.04 -5.58 -21.33
N ASN A 9 16.04 -5.32 -22.18
CA ASN A 9 15.87 -5.28 -23.64
C ASN A 9 16.31 -6.59 -24.32
N THR A 10 17.05 -7.44 -23.63
CA THR A 10 17.47 -8.75 -24.13
C THR A 10 16.68 -9.89 -23.48
N GLU A 11 16.62 -11.05 -24.14
CA GLU A 11 15.94 -12.23 -23.59
C GLU A 11 16.52 -12.66 -22.25
N ALA A 12 17.85 -12.67 -22.12
CA ALA A 12 18.53 -13.04 -20.88
C ALA A 12 18.18 -12.09 -19.71
N GLU A 13 18.12 -10.78 -19.97
CA GLU A 13 17.70 -9.79 -18.96
C GLU A 13 16.24 -9.98 -18.55
N ARG A 14 15.36 -10.33 -19.50
CA ARG A 14 13.93 -10.57 -19.25
C ARG A 14 13.73 -11.83 -18.41
N GLU A 15 14.39 -12.93 -18.77
CA GLU A 15 14.35 -14.17 -17.99
C GLU A 15 14.85 -13.97 -16.56
N ALA A 16 15.99 -13.30 -16.39
CA ALA A 16 16.50 -12.97 -15.05
C ALA A 16 15.52 -12.08 -14.25
N PHE A 17 14.84 -11.14 -14.91
CA PHE A 17 13.88 -10.25 -14.25
C PHE A 17 12.58 -10.94 -13.82
N LYS A 18 12.23 -12.10 -14.40
CA LYS A 18 11.03 -12.87 -14.00
C LYS A 18 11.06 -13.28 -12.54
N GLU A 19 12.22 -13.54 -11.95
CA GLU A 19 12.33 -13.83 -10.52
C GLU A 19 11.76 -12.68 -9.67
N ARG A 20 12.11 -11.45 -10.03
CA ARG A 20 11.60 -10.26 -9.34
C ARG A 20 10.11 -10.05 -9.59
N ILE A 21 9.62 -10.31 -10.80
CA ILE A 21 8.17 -10.28 -11.10
C ILE A 21 7.43 -11.29 -10.23
N ASN A 22 7.93 -12.53 -10.14
CA ASN A 22 7.35 -13.59 -9.32
C ASN A 22 7.34 -13.23 -7.83
N TYR A 23 8.42 -12.63 -7.32
CA TYR A 23 8.48 -12.15 -5.95
C TYR A 23 7.39 -11.09 -5.66
N VAL A 24 7.26 -10.08 -6.52
CA VAL A 24 6.26 -9.02 -6.35
C VAL A 24 4.85 -9.57 -6.47
N ALA A 25 4.59 -10.42 -7.46
CA ALA A 25 3.30 -11.08 -7.64
C ALA A 25 2.94 -11.93 -6.42
N LYS A 26 3.92 -12.66 -5.85
CA LYS A 26 3.71 -13.45 -4.65
C LYS A 26 3.39 -12.58 -3.44
N ALA A 27 4.10 -11.45 -3.25
CA ALA A 27 3.81 -10.53 -2.16
C ALA A 27 2.42 -9.91 -2.26
N GLN A 28 2.00 -9.52 -3.48
CA GLN A 28 0.64 -9.02 -3.75
C GLN A 28 -0.43 -10.10 -3.47
N GLN A 29 -0.17 -11.34 -3.90
CA GLN A 29 -1.04 -12.47 -3.58
C GLN A 29 -1.13 -12.70 -2.07
N THR A 30 0.00 -12.73 -1.36
CA THR A 30 0.05 -12.93 0.09
C THR A 30 -0.77 -11.86 0.83
N TYR A 31 -0.77 -10.61 0.37
CA TYR A 31 -1.63 -9.56 0.91
C TYR A 31 -3.12 -9.85 0.71
N LEU A 32 -3.54 -10.26 -0.49
CA LEU A 32 -4.94 -10.62 -0.74
C LEU A 32 -5.35 -11.86 0.07
N ASP A 33 -4.48 -12.87 0.15
CA ASP A 33 -4.70 -14.07 0.97
C ASP A 33 -4.84 -13.70 2.45
N PHE A 34 -4.01 -12.77 2.96
CA PHE A 34 -4.12 -12.24 4.32
C PHE A 34 -5.50 -11.64 4.57
N TRP A 35 -5.97 -10.80 3.66
CA TRP A 35 -7.32 -10.23 3.74
C TRP A 35 -8.43 -11.27 3.63
N SER A 36 -8.23 -12.34 2.86
CA SER A 36 -9.21 -13.44 2.79
C SER A 36 -9.40 -14.11 4.17
N ARG A 37 -8.32 -14.23 4.96
CA ARG A 37 -8.35 -14.78 6.34
C ARG A 37 -9.06 -13.83 7.30
N LEU A 38 -8.81 -12.53 7.16
CA LEU A 38 -9.36 -11.49 8.03
C LEU A 38 -10.83 -11.16 7.73
N ALA A 39 -11.23 -11.22 6.46
CA ALA A 39 -12.56 -10.82 6.00
C ALA A 39 -13.67 -11.64 6.65
N LEU A 40 -14.77 -10.95 6.98
CA LEU A 40 -15.97 -11.57 7.53
C LEU A 40 -16.60 -12.54 6.51
N PRO A 41 -17.21 -13.66 6.96
CA PRO A 41 -17.78 -14.67 6.06
C PRO A 41 -18.80 -14.10 5.04
N ASN A 42 -19.57 -13.09 5.42
CA ASN A 42 -20.60 -12.47 4.58
C ASN A 42 -20.03 -11.65 3.40
N VAL A 43 -18.75 -11.27 3.43
CA VAL A 43 -18.10 -10.46 2.37
C VAL A 43 -16.85 -11.10 1.80
N ARG A 44 -16.30 -12.14 2.42
CA ARG A 44 -15.09 -12.85 1.98
C ARG A 44 -15.15 -13.27 0.51
N ASP A 45 -16.30 -13.78 0.08
CA ASP A 45 -16.53 -14.19 -1.30
C ASP A 45 -16.39 -13.04 -2.31
N ARG A 46 -16.52 -11.78 -1.91
CA ARG A 46 -16.34 -10.63 -2.80
C ARG A 46 -14.87 -10.41 -3.19
N LEU A 47 -13.94 -10.93 -2.40
CA LEU A 47 -12.50 -10.93 -2.71
C LEU A 47 -12.16 -12.06 -3.71
N LEU A 48 -12.92 -13.16 -3.68
CA LEU A 48 -12.64 -14.37 -4.44
C LEU A 48 -13.50 -14.52 -5.70
N LYS A 49 -14.69 -13.92 -5.71
CA LYS A 49 -15.66 -13.96 -6.80
C LYS A 49 -15.70 -12.59 -7.45
N SER A 50 -15.51 -12.58 -8.76
CA SER A 50 -15.48 -11.42 -9.65
C SER A 50 -16.81 -10.68 -9.80
N GLN A 51 -17.70 -10.70 -8.79
CA GLN A 51 -19.02 -10.09 -8.89
C GLN A 51 -18.95 -8.62 -9.29
N ASN A 52 -17.87 -7.93 -8.90
CA ASN A 52 -17.53 -6.61 -9.46
C ASN A 52 -16.04 -6.43 -9.78
N MET A 53 -15.12 -7.27 -9.28
CA MET A 53 -13.68 -7.25 -9.62
C MET A 53 -12.97 -8.47 -8.98
N VAL A 54 -12.03 -9.08 -9.72
CA VAL A 54 -10.72 -9.64 -9.32
C VAL A 54 -10.14 -10.33 -10.57
N PRO A 55 -8.86 -10.07 -10.93
CA PRO A 55 -7.94 -9.15 -10.27
C PRO A 55 -8.14 -7.69 -10.72
N THR A 56 -8.16 -6.75 -9.75
CA THR A 56 -8.10 -5.30 -10.01
C THR A 56 -6.87 -5.00 -10.86
N PRO A 57 -7.00 -4.35 -12.02
CA PRO A 57 -5.85 -4.04 -12.85
C PRO A 57 -4.82 -3.18 -12.10
N VAL A 58 -3.56 -3.58 -12.16
CA VAL A 58 -2.42 -2.84 -11.62
C VAL A 58 -1.55 -2.37 -12.77
N TRP A 59 -1.51 -1.06 -12.97
CA TRP A 59 -0.78 -0.43 -14.07
C TRP A 59 0.43 0.32 -13.55
N ASP A 60 1.59 -0.02 -14.10
CA ASP A 60 2.85 0.62 -13.74
C ASP A 60 3.01 1.97 -14.46
N ASN A 61 3.86 2.86 -13.93
CA ASN A 61 4.05 4.16 -14.54
C ASN A 61 4.63 4.08 -15.96
N GLN A 62 4.34 5.06 -16.81
CA GLN A 62 4.76 5.07 -18.22
C GLN A 62 6.07 5.86 -18.43
N THR A 63 7.00 5.72 -17.48
CA THR A 63 8.34 6.33 -17.57
C THR A 63 9.32 5.34 -18.21
N TYR A 64 9.93 5.72 -19.32
CA TYR A 64 10.92 4.91 -20.03
C TYR A 64 12.21 5.73 -20.14
N ASN A 65 13.36 5.11 -19.84
CA ASN A 65 14.67 5.79 -19.85
C ASN A 65 14.66 7.12 -19.05
N GLY A 66 13.98 7.12 -17.89
CA GLY A 66 13.88 8.28 -16.99
C GLY A 66 12.90 9.38 -17.43
N SER A 67 12.25 9.25 -18.59
CA SER A 67 11.31 10.25 -19.11
C SER A 67 9.90 9.69 -19.25
N PRO A 68 8.84 10.45 -18.88
CA PRO A 68 7.47 10.02 -19.15
C PRO A 68 7.22 9.98 -20.65
N VAL A 69 6.54 8.94 -21.12
CA VAL A 69 6.22 8.74 -22.53
C VAL A 69 4.72 8.88 -22.71
N GLY A 70 4.32 9.80 -23.60
CA GLY A 70 2.91 10.04 -23.90
C GLY A 70 2.27 8.89 -24.67
N ARG A 71 0.93 8.88 -24.71
CA ARG A 71 0.12 7.81 -25.30
C ARG A 71 0.46 7.41 -26.74
N ARG A 72 1.01 8.34 -27.54
CA ARG A 72 1.44 8.06 -28.92
C ARG A 72 2.66 7.13 -28.99
N GLY A 73 3.35 6.91 -27.86
CA GLY A 73 4.43 5.94 -27.73
C GLY A 73 5.73 6.37 -28.38
N PHE A 74 6.10 7.64 -28.24
CA PHE A 74 7.39 8.17 -28.68
C PHE A 74 8.10 8.86 -27.52
N ASP A 75 9.39 8.57 -27.34
CA ASP A 75 10.23 9.26 -26.37
C ASP A 75 10.49 10.73 -26.79
N SER A 76 11.23 11.46 -25.95
CA SER A 76 11.57 12.87 -26.20
C SER A 76 12.44 13.10 -27.45
N LYS A 77 13.04 12.05 -28.00
CA LYS A 77 13.86 12.07 -29.23
C LYS A 77 13.08 11.59 -30.45
N GLY A 78 11.82 11.22 -30.29
CA GLY A 78 10.98 10.68 -31.37
C GLY A 78 11.19 9.18 -31.64
N ASN A 79 11.91 8.46 -30.77
CA ASN A 79 12.05 7.00 -30.93
C ASN A 79 10.78 6.30 -30.45
N PRO A 80 10.32 5.26 -31.16
CA PRO A 80 9.14 4.49 -30.76
C PRO A 80 9.40 3.68 -29.48
N ILE A 81 8.43 3.66 -28.57
CA ILE A 81 8.39 2.81 -27.38
C ILE A 81 7.35 1.73 -27.59
N ALA A 82 7.81 0.52 -27.92
CA ALA A 82 6.97 -0.60 -28.35
C ALA A 82 5.81 -0.93 -27.39
N PRO A 83 6.00 -1.05 -26.06
CA PRO A 83 4.90 -1.36 -25.15
C PRO A 83 3.75 -0.34 -25.20
N ILE A 84 4.06 0.94 -25.38
CA ILE A 84 3.03 1.98 -25.50
C ILE A 84 2.39 1.94 -26.88
N ARG A 85 3.18 1.80 -27.95
CA ARG A 85 2.67 1.77 -29.32
C ARG A 85 1.79 0.57 -29.63
N GLU A 86 2.07 -0.56 -29.01
CA GLU A 86 1.47 -1.85 -29.36
C GLU A 86 0.37 -2.26 -28.38
N LEU A 87 0.48 -1.86 -27.11
CA LEU A 87 -0.49 -2.24 -26.07
C LEU A 87 -1.17 -1.02 -25.44
N TYR A 88 -0.46 -0.23 -24.64
CA TYR A 88 -1.10 0.77 -23.76
C TYR A 88 -1.82 1.89 -24.53
N GLY A 89 -1.21 2.40 -25.59
CA GLY A 89 -1.76 3.47 -26.42
C GLY A 89 -3.02 3.05 -27.17
N PRO A 90 -2.98 2.00 -28.00
CA PRO A 90 -4.14 1.52 -28.77
C PRO A 90 -5.30 1.04 -27.90
N THR A 91 -5.00 0.40 -26.76
CA THR A 91 -6.03 -0.14 -25.87
C THR A 91 -6.62 0.88 -24.88
N TRP A 92 -6.21 2.15 -24.97
CA TRP A 92 -6.62 3.21 -24.02
C TRP A 92 -6.29 2.87 -22.55
N ARG A 93 -5.24 2.08 -22.32
CA ARG A 93 -4.74 1.72 -20.98
C ARG A 93 -3.51 2.52 -20.56
N HIS A 94 -3.05 3.45 -21.40
CA HIS A 94 -2.02 4.43 -21.04
C HIS A 94 -2.58 5.44 -20.03
N HIS A 95 -1.74 5.82 -19.06
CA HIS A 95 -1.99 6.92 -18.13
C HIS A 95 -0.76 7.82 -18.04
N ASP A 96 -1.00 9.12 -17.92
CA ASP A 96 0.07 10.10 -17.71
C ASP A 96 0.61 9.99 -16.28
N ARG A 97 1.92 10.21 -16.14
CA ARG A 97 2.57 10.32 -14.84
C ARG A 97 2.19 11.63 -14.17
N ASP A 98 1.69 11.55 -12.93
CA ASP A 98 1.64 12.69 -12.01
C ASP A 98 2.82 12.64 -11.04
N TRP A 99 3.70 13.65 -11.05
CA TRP A 99 4.88 13.70 -10.18
C TRP A 99 4.55 13.98 -8.71
N ARG A 100 3.32 14.40 -8.41
CA ARG A 100 2.86 14.76 -7.07
C ARG A 100 2.42 13.54 -6.25
N MET A 101 2.29 12.38 -6.89
CA MET A 101 1.75 11.15 -6.29
C MET A 101 2.67 9.97 -6.55
N GLY A 102 2.80 9.06 -5.56
CA GLY A 102 3.57 7.82 -5.71
C GLY A 102 2.81 6.79 -6.54
N ALA A 103 1.61 6.46 -6.09
CA ALA A 103 0.59 5.67 -6.76
C ALA A 103 -0.79 6.28 -6.47
N MET A 104 -1.84 5.76 -7.11
CA MET A 104 -3.23 6.10 -6.80
C MET A 104 -4.19 4.96 -7.13
N ALA A 105 -5.27 4.89 -6.37
CA ALA A 105 -6.46 4.14 -6.71
C ALA A 105 -7.38 5.01 -7.58
N SER A 106 -7.52 4.66 -8.86
CA SER A 106 -8.53 5.23 -9.74
C SER A 106 -9.85 4.51 -9.47
N ILE A 107 -10.72 5.14 -8.68
CA ILE A 107 -11.95 4.52 -8.17
C ILE A 107 -13.22 5.34 -8.43
N PHE A 108 -14.35 4.67 -8.56
CA PHE A 108 -15.67 5.29 -8.68
C PHE A 108 -16.42 5.38 -7.33
N PRO A 109 -17.53 6.15 -7.21
CA PRO A 109 -18.29 6.23 -5.96
C PRO A 109 -18.86 4.89 -5.47
N ASN A 110 -19.06 3.94 -6.40
CA ASN A 110 -19.45 2.56 -6.16
C ASN A 110 -18.40 1.64 -6.81
N PRO A 111 -18.20 0.42 -6.29
CA PRO A 111 -17.34 -0.58 -6.94
C PRO A 111 -17.65 -0.73 -8.43
N ASN A 112 -16.62 -0.68 -9.26
CA ASN A 112 -16.76 -0.66 -10.71
C ASN A 112 -15.66 -1.50 -11.39
N ASN A 113 -15.98 -2.10 -12.53
CA ASN A 113 -15.04 -2.91 -13.31
C ASN A 113 -13.80 -2.14 -13.84
N ASP A 114 -13.87 -0.80 -13.90
CA ASP A 114 -12.77 0.08 -14.28
C ASP A 114 -11.97 0.64 -13.10
N ASP A 115 -12.30 0.27 -11.86
CA ASP A 115 -11.47 0.56 -10.70
C ASP A 115 -10.07 -0.08 -10.91
N LYS A 116 -9.00 0.65 -10.60
CA LYS A 116 -7.62 0.21 -10.89
C LYS A 116 -6.58 0.88 -9.99
N VAL A 117 -5.46 0.20 -9.79
CA VAL A 117 -4.26 0.77 -9.15
C VAL A 117 -3.35 1.31 -10.25
N LEU A 118 -2.98 2.59 -10.15
CA LEU A 118 -2.07 3.27 -11.07
C LEU A 118 -0.82 3.70 -10.31
N PHE A 119 0.33 3.17 -10.68
CA PHE A 119 1.60 3.72 -10.23
C PHE A 119 1.93 4.97 -11.04
N MET A 120 2.32 6.04 -10.35
CA MET A 120 2.57 7.35 -10.95
C MET A 120 4.06 7.66 -11.02
N VAL A 121 4.74 7.75 -9.88
CA VAL A 121 6.20 7.89 -9.81
C VAL A 121 6.87 6.63 -9.28
N THR A 122 6.20 5.91 -8.38
CA THR A 122 6.74 4.69 -7.78
C THR A 122 6.80 3.59 -8.83
N ASP A 123 7.85 2.78 -8.78
CA ASP A 123 7.94 1.58 -9.60
C ASP A 123 7.17 0.44 -8.95
N MET A 124 6.23 -0.15 -9.68
CA MET A 124 5.44 -1.29 -9.22
C MET A 124 6.31 -2.44 -8.70
N ILE A 125 7.44 -2.69 -9.35
CA ILE A 125 8.36 -3.77 -9.01
C ILE A 125 9.30 -3.44 -7.84
N SER A 126 9.35 -2.20 -7.35
CA SER A 126 10.22 -1.82 -6.23
C SER A 126 9.76 -2.42 -4.88
N PRO A 127 10.61 -2.49 -3.84
CA PRO A 127 10.18 -2.91 -2.50
C PRO A 127 9.02 -2.04 -1.99
N PHE A 128 9.16 -0.71 -2.03
CA PHE A 128 8.09 0.22 -1.71
C PHE A 128 6.86 0.06 -2.61
N GLY A 129 7.02 -0.36 -3.87
CA GLY A 129 5.93 -0.63 -4.79
C GLY A 129 4.94 -1.69 -4.28
N ILE A 130 5.41 -2.67 -3.51
CA ILE A 130 4.54 -3.65 -2.84
C ILE A 130 3.71 -2.95 -1.76
N SER A 131 4.33 -2.10 -0.93
CA SER A 131 3.64 -1.32 0.12
C SER A 131 2.60 -0.37 -0.49
N ALA A 132 2.99 0.39 -1.52
CA ALA A 132 2.09 1.26 -2.27
C ALA A 132 0.92 0.47 -2.88
N PHE A 133 1.16 -0.73 -3.42
CA PHE A 133 0.06 -1.60 -3.86
C PHE A 133 -0.91 -1.92 -2.72
N THR A 134 -0.44 -2.25 -1.51
CA THR A 134 -1.33 -2.53 -0.37
C THR A 134 -2.12 -1.28 0.08
N HIS A 135 -1.50 -0.11 -0.03
CA HIS A 135 -2.14 1.18 0.23
C HIS A 135 -3.28 1.42 -0.77
N GLU A 136 -2.98 1.42 -2.07
CA GLU A 136 -4.00 1.68 -3.10
C GLU A 136 -5.08 0.61 -3.14
N THR A 137 -4.71 -0.64 -2.88
CA THR A 137 -5.69 -1.74 -2.82
C THR A 137 -6.62 -1.60 -1.61
N THR A 138 -6.20 -0.90 -0.54
CA THR A 138 -7.10 -0.53 0.56
C THR A 138 -8.21 0.39 0.05
N HIS A 139 -7.87 1.47 -0.64
CA HIS A 139 -8.85 2.39 -1.25
C HIS A 139 -9.79 1.70 -2.25
N VAL A 140 -9.30 0.65 -2.92
CA VAL A 140 -10.14 -0.16 -3.81
C VAL A 140 -11.13 -1.00 -3.00
N ASN A 141 -10.64 -1.75 -2.01
CA ASN A 141 -11.39 -2.83 -1.34
C ASN A 141 -12.20 -2.38 -0.12
N ASP A 142 -11.92 -1.21 0.45
CA ASP A 142 -12.60 -0.70 1.64
C ASP A 142 -14.10 -0.45 1.42
N ARG A 143 -14.50 -0.04 0.21
CA ARG A 143 -15.88 0.11 -0.26
C ARG A 143 -16.61 -1.23 -0.44
N MET A 144 -15.87 -2.34 -0.54
CA MET A 144 -16.41 -3.65 -0.90
C MET A 144 -16.44 -4.63 0.27
N LEU A 145 -15.35 -4.73 1.03
CA LEU A 145 -15.14 -5.86 1.93
C LEU A 145 -14.40 -5.55 3.25
N TYR A 146 -13.44 -4.61 3.29
CA TYR A 146 -12.59 -4.45 4.48
C TYR A 146 -13.39 -4.00 5.71
N PHE A 147 -14.52 -3.31 5.51
CA PHE A 147 -15.43 -2.90 6.59
C PHE A 147 -16.67 -3.78 6.73
N GLY A 148 -16.58 -5.06 6.35
CA GLY A 148 -17.67 -6.02 6.56
C GLY A 148 -18.92 -5.77 5.71
N GLY A 149 -18.80 -4.94 4.66
CA GLY A 149 -19.89 -4.54 3.78
C GLY A 149 -20.45 -3.14 4.03
N HIS A 150 -19.91 -2.41 5.01
CA HIS A 150 -20.22 -1.01 5.26
C HIS A 150 -19.28 -0.07 4.50
N ARG A 151 -19.62 1.23 4.45
CA ARG A 151 -18.75 2.30 3.94
C ARG A 151 -17.92 2.91 5.06
N HIS A 152 -16.99 3.78 4.66
CA HIS A 152 -16.20 4.61 5.57
C HIS A 152 -17.07 5.36 6.57
N ARG A 153 -16.50 5.61 7.75
CA ARG A 153 -17.11 6.48 8.75
C ARG A 153 -17.12 7.91 8.23
N GLN A 154 -18.29 8.57 8.26
CA GLN A 154 -18.39 9.97 7.89
C GLN A 154 -17.43 10.83 8.73
N GLY A 155 -16.69 11.70 8.05
CA GLY A 155 -15.74 12.62 8.68
C GLY A 155 -14.32 12.07 8.82
N THR A 156 -14.09 10.78 8.54
CA THR A 156 -12.75 10.20 8.46
C THR A 156 -12.23 10.28 7.02
N ASP A 157 -11.00 10.74 6.85
CA ASP A 157 -10.34 10.77 5.54
C ASP A 157 -10.04 9.34 5.06
N VAL A 158 -10.14 9.08 3.76
CA VAL A 158 -9.87 7.76 3.19
C VAL A 158 -8.41 7.37 3.40
N GLU A 159 -7.49 8.34 3.35
CA GLU A 159 -6.07 8.12 3.58
C GLU A 159 -5.77 7.63 5.00
N ALA A 160 -6.61 7.98 5.98
CA ALA A 160 -6.44 7.48 7.35
C ALA A 160 -6.67 5.97 7.46
N TYR A 161 -7.41 5.36 6.51
CA TYR A 161 -7.62 3.91 6.49
C TYR A 161 -6.47 3.16 5.83
N ALA A 162 -5.87 3.73 4.78
CA ALA A 162 -4.71 3.13 4.14
C ALA A 162 -3.45 3.42 4.98
N GLN A 163 -3.06 4.68 5.08
CA GLN A 163 -1.82 5.10 5.76
C GLN A 163 -1.97 5.02 7.28
N GLY A 164 -1.12 4.21 7.91
CA GLY A 164 -1.09 4.03 9.36
C GLY A 164 -2.10 3.04 9.93
N MET A 165 -2.90 2.35 9.08
CA MET A 165 -3.75 1.25 9.52
C MET A 165 -3.63 0.00 8.64
N LEU A 166 -3.98 0.09 7.34
CA LEU A 166 -4.18 -1.10 6.48
C LEU A 166 -3.13 -1.25 5.36
N GLN A 167 -2.18 -0.32 5.26
CA GLN A 167 -0.98 -0.43 4.44
C GLN A 167 0.06 -1.32 5.12
N THR A 168 0.72 -2.19 4.36
CA THR A 168 1.89 -2.95 4.83
C THR A 168 3.11 -2.03 4.95
N PRO A 169 3.73 -1.90 6.14
CA PRO A 169 4.92 -1.06 6.31
C PRO A 169 6.14 -1.57 5.53
N ASP A 170 6.87 -0.64 4.91
CA ASP A 170 8.10 -0.94 4.18
C ASP A 170 9.24 -0.02 4.59
N SER A 171 10.43 -0.59 4.83
CA SER A 171 11.58 0.14 5.36
C SER A 171 12.37 0.89 4.29
N SER A 172 12.04 0.75 2.99
CA SER A 172 12.80 1.38 1.90
C SER A 172 12.37 2.83 1.61
N THR A 173 11.47 3.38 2.42
CA THR A 173 10.81 4.68 2.23
C THR A 173 10.90 5.52 3.51
N THR A 174 10.87 6.84 3.34
CA THR A 174 10.87 7.82 4.43
C THR A 174 9.48 8.39 4.71
N ASN A 175 8.43 7.78 4.15
CA ASN A 175 7.04 8.27 4.31
C ASN A 175 6.45 8.00 5.70
N GLY A 176 7.24 7.48 6.64
CA GLY A 176 6.90 7.35 8.05
C GLY A 176 6.00 6.15 8.41
N GLU A 177 5.71 5.26 7.46
CA GLU A 177 4.97 4.03 7.68
C GLU A 177 5.79 2.98 8.44
N TYR A 178 7.09 2.88 8.16
CA TYR A 178 7.97 1.96 8.88
C TYR A 178 8.32 2.54 10.24
N GLY A 179 7.79 1.90 11.26
CA GLY A 179 7.89 2.31 12.64
C GLY A 179 6.62 2.86 13.27
N ALA A 180 5.59 3.10 12.47
CA ALA A 180 4.25 3.31 12.97
C ALA A 180 3.63 1.97 13.43
N LEU A 181 2.52 2.06 14.17
CA LEU A 181 1.67 0.89 14.41
C LEU A 181 1.23 0.32 13.07
N GLY A 182 1.47 -0.97 12.86
CA GLY A 182 1.19 -1.62 11.59
C GLY A 182 1.39 -3.13 11.67
N ILE A 183 1.17 -3.80 10.53
CA ILE A 183 1.31 -5.24 10.40
C ILE A 183 1.84 -5.56 9.01
N ASN A 184 2.75 -6.52 8.93
CA ASN A 184 3.25 -6.97 7.65
C ASN A 184 2.28 -7.99 7.05
N MET A 185 1.68 -7.63 5.92
CA MET A 185 0.71 -8.49 5.23
C MET A 185 1.23 -9.02 3.89
N ALA A 186 2.42 -8.62 3.45
CA ALA A 186 2.89 -8.88 2.08
C ALA A 186 4.30 -9.47 1.99
N TYR A 187 5.24 -9.04 2.84
CA TYR A 187 6.66 -9.38 2.66
C TYR A 187 7.05 -10.65 3.40
N HIS A 188 7.82 -11.53 2.75
CA HIS A 188 8.60 -12.56 3.44
C HIS A 188 10.00 -12.02 3.72
N ARG A 189 10.31 -11.84 4.99
CA ARG A 189 11.59 -11.30 5.48
C ARG A 189 12.27 -12.29 6.41
N PRO A 190 13.61 -12.29 6.51
CA PRO A 190 14.29 -13.08 7.51
C PRO A 190 13.89 -12.63 8.92
N ASN A 191 13.80 -13.58 9.85
CA ASN A 191 13.60 -13.29 11.27
C ASN A 191 14.97 -13.13 11.95
N ASP A 192 15.62 -12.01 11.69
CA ASP A 192 17.00 -11.72 12.09
C ASP A 192 17.11 -10.80 13.32
N GLY A 193 15.97 -10.50 13.97
CA GLY A 193 15.91 -9.59 15.12
C GLY A 193 15.81 -8.10 14.75
N ASN A 194 15.89 -7.74 13.46
CA ASN A 194 15.79 -6.35 13.00
C ASN A 194 14.38 -5.99 12.46
N GLN A 195 13.42 -6.92 12.55
CA GLN A 195 12.05 -6.71 12.10
C GLN A 195 11.19 -6.14 13.23
N TRP A 196 10.45 -5.07 12.94
CA TRP A 196 9.53 -4.46 13.91
C TRP A 196 8.13 -5.10 13.83
N TYR A 197 7.84 -5.78 12.73
CA TYR A 197 6.57 -6.46 12.43
C TYR A 197 6.78 -7.96 12.24
N ASN A 198 5.70 -8.72 12.09
CA ASN A 198 5.79 -10.14 11.74
C ASN A 198 6.63 -10.34 10.46
N PRO A 199 7.65 -11.20 10.46
CA PRO A 199 8.53 -11.36 9.30
C PRO A 199 7.88 -12.13 8.15
N ASP A 200 6.83 -12.89 8.44
CA ASP A 200 6.18 -13.81 7.51
C ASP A 200 4.65 -13.81 7.74
N PRO A 201 3.85 -13.24 6.82
CA PRO A 201 2.39 -13.19 6.92
C PRO A 201 1.72 -14.57 6.86
N ASP A 202 2.39 -15.59 6.30
CA ASP A 202 1.81 -16.94 6.14
C ASP A 202 1.82 -17.73 7.46
N LYS A 203 2.53 -17.24 8.47
CA LYS A 203 2.49 -17.78 9.84
C LYS A 203 1.22 -17.39 10.59
N LEU A 204 0.54 -16.32 10.16
CA LEU A 204 -0.75 -15.88 10.72
C LEU A 204 -1.88 -16.51 9.89
N LYS A 205 -2.20 -17.78 10.20
CA LYS A 205 -3.04 -18.65 9.35
C LYS A 205 -4.53 -18.42 9.53
N THR A 206 -4.94 -17.89 10.67
CA THR A 206 -6.34 -17.68 11.02
C THR A 206 -6.58 -16.25 11.48
N ARG A 207 -7.86 -15.85 11.50
CA ARG A 207 -8.25 -14.57 12.11
C ARG A 207 -7.84 -14.49 13.59
N ASP A 208 -7.90 -15.61 14.30
CA ASP A 208 -7.51 -15.68 15.72
C ASP A 208 -5.99 -15.53 15.90
N ASP A 209 -5.17 -16.06 14.98
CA ASP A 209 -3.73 -15.82 15.00
C ASP A 209 -3.40 -14.33 14.79
N ILE A 210 -4.12 -13.66 13.88
CA ILE A 210 -3.95 -12.22 13.61
C ILE A 210 -4.41 -11.40 14.82
N ASP A 211 -5.57 -11.72 15.39
CA ASP A 211 -6.10 -11.07 16.59
C ASP A 211 -5.13 -11.23 17.78
N ARG A 212 -4.63 -12.44 18.03
CA ARG A 212 -3.63 -12.70 19.06
C ARG A 212 -2.33 -11.94 18.82
N TYR A 213 -1.84 -11.88 17.58
CA TYR A 213 -0.66 -11.10 17.24
C TYR A 213 -0.85 -9.62 17.58
N MET A 214 -1.96 -9.02 17.14
CA MET A 214 -2.25 -7.60 17.39
C MET A 214 -2.50 -7.30 18.87
N ARG A 215 -3.11 -8.23 19.63
CA ARG A 215 -3.24 -8.10 21.09
C ARG A 215 -1.89 -8.06 21.76
N ASN A 216 -1.04 -9.06 21.50
CA ASN A 216 0.29 -9.12 22.10
C ASN A 216 1.15 -7.90 21.71
N TYR A 217 1.01 -7.43 20.46
CA TYR A 217 1.70 -6.23 20.01
C TYR A 217 1.26 -5.00 20.80
N ASN A 218 -0.05 -4.79 20.96
CA ASN A 218 -0.57 -3.68 21.77
C ASN A 218 -0.22 -3.81 23.26
N GLU A 219 -0.26 -5.02 23.83
CA GLU A 219 0.15 -5.27 25.22
C GLU A 219 1.62 -4.91 25.46
N ALA A 220 2.51 -5.27 24.53
CA ALA A 220 3.92 -4.89 24.60
C ALA A 220 4.09 -3.36 24.54
N MET A 221 3.36 -2.69 23.64
CA MET A 221 3.39 -1.21 23.54
C MET A 221 2.87 -0.54 24.81
N MET A 222 1.77 -1.02 25.39
CA MET A 222 1.22 -0.50 26.65
C MET A 222 2.17 -0.72 27.83
N MET A 223 2.84 -1.87 27.89
CA MET A 223 3.86 -2.14 28.91
C MET A 223 5.04 -1.18 28.78
N LEU A 224 5.52 -0.92 27.57
CA LEU A 224 6.61 0.02 27.31
C LEU A 224 6.21 1.47 27.66
N ASP A 225 5.00 1.89 27.28
CA ASP A 225 4.46 3.22 27.62
C ASP A 225 4.34 3.40 29.14
N TYR A 226 3.86 2.37 29.84
CA TYR A 226 3.81 2.36 31.31
C TYR A 226 5.21 2.46 31.94
N ALA A 227 6.17 1.68 31.47
CA ALA A 227 7.55 1.73 31.97
C ALA A 227 8.23 3.07 31.67
N GLU A 228 7.97 3.67 30.51
CA GLU A 228 8.41 5.03 30.19
C GLU A 228 7.82 6.03 31.18
N ALA A 229 6.51 5.97 31.43
CA ALA A 229 5.85 6.85 32.39
C ALA A 229 6.46 6.72 33.80
N GLU A 230 6.69 5.51 34.30
CA GLU A 230 7.35 5.29 35.60
C GLU A 230 8.77 5.88 35.65
N ALA A 231 9.52 5.84 34.54
CA ALA A 231 10.86 6.40 34.46
C ALA A 231 10.86 7.94 34.31
N VAL A 232 9.83 8.51 33.67
CA VAL A 232 9.73 9.94 33.35
C VAL A 232 9.11 10.72 34.49
N LEU A 233 7.98 10.27 35.06
CA LEU A 233 7.20 11.01 36.05
C LEU A 233 8.02 11.54 37.24
N PRO A 234 8.94 10.76 37.86
CA PRO A 234 9.78 11.26 38.95
C PRO A 234 10.77 12.36 38.55
N LYS A 235 11.10 12.46 37.25
CA LYS A 235 12.03 13.47 36.71
C LYS A 235 11.32 14.77 36.35
N VAL A 236 9.99 14.76 36.28
CA VAL A 236 9.20 15.96 35.98
C VAL A 236 9.17 16.86 37.22
N LYS A 237 9.86 18.00 37.14
CA LYS A 237 9.85 19.05 38.16
C LYS A 237 9.45 20.38 37.53
N GLY A 238 8.25 20.87 37.83
CA GLY A 238 7.73 22.09 37.24
C GLY A 238 7.23 21.89 35.80
N ASP A 239 7.82 22.62 34.84
CA ASP A 239 7.42 22.56 33.43
C ASP A 239 7.67 21.16 32.83
N ASN A 240 6.60 20.54 32.32
CA ASN A 240 6.60 19.21 31.73
C ASN A 240 6.59 19.23 30.19
N SER A 241 6.65 20.42 29.56
CA SER A 241 6.55 20.61 28.11
C SER A 241 7.63 19.90 27.29
N LYS A 242 8.75 19.55 27.94
CA LYS A 242 9.84 18.74 27.37
C LYS A 242 9.48 17.26 27.21
N TRP A 243 8.57 16.76 28.04
CA TRP A 243 8.20 15.34 28.11
C TRP A 243 6.84 15.08 27.47
N PHE A 244 5.86 15.95 27.72
CA PHE A 244 4.48 15.72 27.32
C PHE A 244 3.96 16.84 26.41
N LYS A 245 3.14 16.44 25.45
CA LYS A 245 2.33 17.34 24.62
C LYS A 245 0.86 17.03 24.88
N LYS A 246 0.02 18.08 24.92
CA LYS A 246 -1.43 17.92 24.98
C LYS A 246 -1.98 17.85 23.56
N ILE A 247 -2.73 16.80 23.28
CA ILE A 247 -3.50 16.67 22.03
C ILE A 247 -4.95 16.99 22.38
N ASP A 248 -5.51 18.01 21.73
CA ASP A 248 -6.92 18.38 21.82
C ASP A 248 -7.56 18.29 20.43
N ARG A 249 -8.87 18.03 20.39
CA ARG A 249 -9.64 18.09 19.15
C ARG A 249 -10.00 19.54 18.82
N GLU A 250 -9.90 19.89 17.54
CA GLU A 250 -10.37 21.16 17.00
C GLU A 250 -11.39 20.89 15.90
N THR A 251 -12.54 21.57 15.94
CA THR A 251 -13.54 21.44 14.87
C THR A 251 -13.16 22.39 13.73
N ARG A 252 -12.79 21.82 12.58
CA ARG A 252 -12.44 22.58 11.37
C ARG A 252 -13.56 22.54 10.36
N ARG A 253 -13.81 23.66 9.67
CA ARG A 253 -14.79 23.72 8.57
C ARG A 253 -14.11 23.23 7.29
N PRO A 254 -14.87 22.76 6.27
CA PRO A 254 -14.28 22.28 5.01
C PRO A 254 -13.34 23.29 4.32
N MET A 255 -13.58 24.60 4.49
CA MET A 255 -12.73 25.67 3.95
C MET A 255 -11.35 25.77 4.60
N ASP A 256 -11.15 25.12 5.75
CA ASP A 256 -9.90 25.17 6.52
C ASP A 256 -8.92 24.04 6.12
N ARG A 257 -9.30 23.14 5.19
CA ARG A 257 -8.48 21.98 4.78
C ARG A 257 -7.29 22.30 3.86
N ASN A 258 -7.25 23.50 3.25
CA ASN A 258 -6.23 23.92 2.28
C ASN A 258 -5.29 25.04 2.81
N LYS A 259 -5.10 25.13 4.14
CA LYS A 259 -4.10 26.02 4.73
C LYS A 259 -2.94 25.23 5.30
#